data_AF-A0AA85KJF2-F1
#
_entry.id   AF-A0AA85KJF2-F1
#
_cell.length_a   1.000
_cell.length_b   1.000
_cell.length_c   1.000
_cell.angle_alpha   90.00
_cell.angle_beta   90.00
_cell.angle_gamma   90.00
#
_symmetry.space_group_name_H-M   'P 1'
#
loop_
_entity.id
_entity.type
_entity.pdbx_description
1 polymer ?
#
loop_
_entity_poly.entity_id
_entity_poly.type
_entity_poly.pdbx_seq_one_letter_code
_entity_poly.pdbx_strand_id
1 'polypeptide(L)'
;MICNFWVLKRAVTATAYETENSEVSAVQWYNYCRDVSSWKMNTLTQVLGGVGSIVHIHEIVLIKRKYNRGRLQANQQWILGIYDTTPRKGYMEAIPNRSAAVLVPIDKRLVLPGTTIHTDEWSGYRQLSNHGYIHHVVNHTDGFRNPLDGTHTSSSERFWSRLERRIRAVNGSRNPMIHSYLDEFMYRNWFHMTMKTPMRNWEVILQHIRERHSL
;
A
#
# COMPACT_ATOMS: atom_id res chain seq x y z
N MET A 1 1.62 -12.99 23.61
CA MET A 1 0.48 -13.83 23.14
C MET A 1 -0.38 -13.09 22.12
N ILE A 2 -0.93 -11.90 22.44
CA ILE A 2 -1.85 -11.14 21.56
C ILE A 2 -1.24 -10.72 20.21
N CYS A 3 0.03 -10.33 20.15
CA CYS A 3 0.68 -9.97 18.87
C CYS A 3 0.68 -11.11 17.83
N ASN A 4 0.68 -12.37 18.27
CA ASN A 4 0.60 -13.51 17.35
C ASN A 4 -0.78 -13.55 16.65
N PHE A 5 -1.85 -13.17 17.35
CA PHE A 5 -3.18 -13.08 16.75
C PHE A 5 -3.27 -11.99 15.68
N TRP A 6 -2.56 -10.87 15.88
CA TRP A 6 -2.40 -9.85 14.85
C TRP A 6 -1.67 -10.40 13.61
N VAL A 7 -0.62 -11.20 13.81
CA VAL A 7 0.09 -11.89 12.72
C VAL A 7 -0.87 -12.78 11.93
N LEU A 8 -1.71 -13.53 12.65
CA LEU A 8 -2.73 -14.43 12.10
C LEU A 8 -3.96 -13.72 11.52
N LYS A 9 -4.01 -12.38 11.57
CA LYS A 9 -5.14 -11.56 11.12
C LYS A 9 -6.48 -11.96 11.77
N ARG A 10 -6.44 -12.40 13.03
CA ARG A 10 -7.64 -12.71 13.81
C ARG A 10 -8.39 -11.43 14.13
N ALA A 11 -9.72 -11.51 14.22
CA ALA A 11 -10.56 -10.38 14.63
C ALA A 11 -10.26 -10.02 16.09
N VAL A 12 -10.28 -8.73 16.42
CA VAL A 12 -10.00 -8.22 17.78
C VAL A 12 -10.91 -8.88 18.82
N THR A 13 -12.20 -9.02 18.51
CA THR A 13 -13.19 -9.67 19.40
C THR A 13 -12.83 -11.12 19.70
N ALA A 14 -12.45 -11.89 18.67
CA ALA A 14 -11.99 -13.27 18.82
C ALA A 14 -10.69 -13.34 19.63
N THR A 15 -9.75 -12.43 19.38
CA THR A 15 -8.50 -12.37 20.14
C THR A 15 -8.72 -12.05 21.61
N ALA A 16 -9.59 -11.10 21.92
CA ALA A 16 -9.95 -10.75 23.29
C ALA A 16 -10.53 -11.97 24.02
N TYR A 17 -11.48 -12.66 23.39
CA TYR A 17 -12.07 -13.89 23.92
C TYR A 17 -11.03 -15.00 24.13
N GLU A 18 -10.25 -15.34 23.10
CA GLU A 18 -9.29 -16.46 23.14
C GLU A 18 -8.09 -16.21 24.06
N THR A 19 -7.78 -14.96 24.35
CA THR A 19 -6.68 -14.60 25.27
C THR A 19 -7.17 -14.20 26.66
N GLU A 20 -8.48 -14.29 26.93
CA GLU A 20 -9.10 -13.88 28.20
C GLU A 20 -8.73 -12.44 28.59
N ASN A 21 -8.70 -11.55 27.59
CA ASN A 21 -8.37 -10.13 27.76
C ASN A 21 -9.54 -9.24 27.31
N SER A 22 -9.54 -7.98 27.75
CA SER A 22 -10.50 -7.00 27.24
C SER A 22 -10.25 -6.70 25.76
N GLU A 23 -11.33 -6.35 25.02
CA GLU A 23 -11.18 -5.86 23.65
C GLU A 23 -10.29 -4.63 23.57
N VAL A 24 -10.34 -3.76 24.58
CA VAL A 24 -9.46 -2.57 24.67
C VAL A 24 -7.99 -2.97 24.68
N SER A 25 -7.62 -3.95 25.51
CA SER A 25 -6.26 -4.49 25.56
C SER A 25 -5.85 -5.10 24.22
N ALA A 26 -6.74 -5.88 23.58
CA ALA A 26 -6.48 -6.48 22.28
C ALA A 26 -6.25 -5.40 21.19
N VAL A 27 -7.06 -4.34 21.18
CA VAL A 27 -6.90 -3.18 20.29
C VAL A 27 -5.55 -2.50 20.52
N GLN A 28 -5.16 -2.27 21.77
CA GLN A 28 -3.88 -1.63 22.11
C GLN A 28 -2.69 -2.43 21.55
N TRP A 29 -2.68 -3.75 21.72
CA TRP A 29 -1.64 -4.60 21.16
C TRP A 29 -1.64 -4.61 19.62
N TYR A 30 -2.81 -4.58 18.98
CA TYR A 30 -2.93 -4.48 17.52
C TYR A 30 -2.40 -3.14 17.00
N ASN A 31 -2.68 -2.06 17.72
CA ASN A 31 -2.14 -0.74 17.42
C ASN A 31 -0.62 -0.72 17.63
N TYR A 32 -0.10 -1.33 18.69
CA TYR A 32 1.34 -1.46 18.89
C TYR A 32 2.04 -2.19 17.72
N CYS A 33 1.49 -3.32 17.24
CA CYS A 33 2.03 -3.99 16.05
C CYS A 33 1.98 -3.10 14.81
N ARG A 34 0.94 -2.28 14.68
CA ARG A 34 0.80 -1.31 13.59
C ARG A 34 1.84 -0.19 13.71
N ASP A 35 2.09 0.30 14.92
CA ASP A 35 3.11 1.33 15.17
C ASP A 35 4.52 0.81 14.86
N VAL A 36 4.81 -0.46 15.19
CA VAL A 36 6.06 -1.12 14.78
C VAL A 36 6.14 -1.21 13.25
N SER A 37 5.03 -1.51 12.59
CA SER A 37 4.95 -1.54 11.13
C SER A 37 5.25 -0.16 10.52
N SER A 38 4.59 0.89 11.00
CA SER A 38 4.83 2.28 10.60
C SER A 38 6.27 2.73 10.87
N TRP A 39 6.80 2.45 12.06
CA TRP A 39 8.20 2.72 12.37
C TRP A 39 9.13 2.07 11.36
N LYS A 40 8.97 0.77 11.11
CA LYS A 40 9.82 0.05 10.16
C LYS A 40 9.71 0.65 8.75
N MET A 41 8.50 0.90 8.27
CA MET A 41 8.30 1.48 6.94
C MET A 41 8.95 2.86 6.81
N ASN A 42 8.90 3.69 7.85
CA ASN A 42 9.54 5.02 7.88
C ASN A 42 11.07 4.97 7.98
N THR A 43 11.64 3.90 8.54
CA THR A 43 13.10 3.71 8.60
C THR A 43 13.70 3.11 7.34
N LEU A 44 12.88 2.47 6.50
CA LEU A 44 13.36 1.86 5.26
C LEU A 44 13.48 2.92 4.16
N THR A 45 14.56 2.84 3.39
CA THR A 45 14.65 3.59 2.13
C THR A 45 13.62 3.03 1.14
N GLN A 46 12.55 3.78 0.90
CA GLN A 46 11.44 3.35 0.07
C GLN A 46 11.64 3.72 -1.40
N VAL A 47 12.71 3.23 -2.00
CA VAL A 47 13.01 3.46 -3.42
C VAL A 47 12.57 2.24 -4.24
N LEU A 48 11.86 2.50 -5.34
CA LEU A 48 11.26 1.54 -6.25
C LEU A 48 11.76 1.77 -7.68
N GLY A 49 11.62 0.75 -8.52
CA GLY A 49 12.01 0.80 -9.91
C GLY A 49 13.52 0.78 -10.12
N GLY A 50 13.95 1.35 -11.23
CA GLY A 50 15.31 1.34 -11.76
C GLY A 50 15.31 0.93 -13.23
N VAL A 51 16.48 1.05 -13.86
CA VAL A 51 16.68 0.60 -15.25
C VAL A 51 16.28 -0.88 -15.37
N GLY A 52 15.40 -1.19 -16.32
CA GLY A 52 14.88 -2.53 -16.55
C GLY A 52 13.76 -2.97 -15.59
N SER A 53 13.28 -2.10 -14.70
CA SER A 53 12.13 -2.37 -13.83
C SER A 53 10.86 -1.70 -14.35
N ILE A 54 9.71 -2.32 -14.04
CA ILE A 54 8.40 -1.78 -14.37
C ILE A 54 7.66 -1.41 -13.08
N VAL A 55 7.16 -0.18 -13.05
CA VAL A 55 6.40 0.36 -11.93
C VAL A 55 5.02 0.78 -12.41
N HIS A 56 3.99 0.30 -11.72
CA HIS A 56 2.61 0.74 -11.94
C HIS A 56 2.25 1.84 -10.94
N ILE A 57 1.73 2.95 -11.43
CA ILE A 57 1.24 4.05 -10.59
C ILE A 57 -0.26 4.21 -10.80
N HIS A 58 -1.01 4.34 -9.70
CA HIS A 58 -2.46 4.41 -9.71
C HIS A 58 -3.00 5.30 -8.60
N GLU A 59 -3.96 6.18 -8.92
CA GLU A 59 -4.63 7.03 -7.94
C GLU A 59 -5.98 6.46 -7.50
N ILE A 60 -6.07 6.17 -6.20
CA ILE A 60 -7.24 5.55 -5.58
C ILE A 60 -7.99 6.61 -4.78
N VAL A 61 -9.30 6.73 -5.00
CA VAL A 61 -10.16 7.59 -4.19
C VAL A 61 -11.01 6.74 -3.23
N LEU A 62 -10.98 7.09 -1.94
CA LEU A 62 -11.65 6.31 -0.89
C LEU A 62 -13.16 6.55 -0.80
N ILE A 63 -13.64 7.70 -1.28
CA ILE A 63 -15.07 8.01 -1.40
C ILE A 63 -15.41 8.09 -2.89
N LYS A 64 -15.91 6.98 -3.44
CA LYS A 64 -16.57 6.98 -4.75
C LYS A 64 -18.07 7.22 -4.53
N ARG A 65 -18.68 8.03 -5.39
CA ARG A 65 -20.15 8.15 -5.45
C ARG A 65 -20.76 6.78 -5.73
N LYS A 66 -21.91 6.47 -5.13
CA LYS A 66 -22.72 5.33 -5.61
C LYS A 66 -23.29 5.73 -6.98
N TYR A 67 -22.97 4.98 -8.03
CA TYR A 67 -23.42 5.21 -9.42
C TYR A 67 -23.05 6.58 -10.03
N ASN A 68 -21.98 7.23 -9.56
CA ASN A 68 -21.59 8.59 -10.00
C ASN A 68 -22.67 9.69 -9.84
N ARG A 69 -23.79 9.41 -9.16
CA ARG A 69 -24.91 10.34 -8.92
C ARG A 69 -24.87 10.92 -7.49
N GLY A 70 -25.36 12.14 -7.32
CA GLY A 70 -25.47 12.83 -6.03
C GLY A 70 -24.33 13.81 -5.70
N ARG A 71 -24.44 14.47 -4.53
CA ARG A 71 -23.51 15.53 -4.08
C ARG A 71 -22.09 14.97 -3.91
N LEU A 72 -21.12 15.66 -4.52
CA LEU A 72 -19.69 15.43 -4.31
C LEU A 72 -19.40 15.69 -2.81
N GLN A 73 -18.85 14.71 -2.09
CA GLN A 73 -18.39 14.97 -0.71
C GLN A 73 -17.17 15.88 -0.77
N ALA A 74 -17.17 16.95 0.02
CA ALA A 74 -16.14 17.98 -0.01
C ALA A 74 -14.73 17.46 0.36
N ASN A 75 -14.63 16.34 1.08
CA ASN A 75 -13.38 15.80 1.61
C ASN A 75 -13.08 14.42 1.03
N GLN A 76 -12.83 14.33 -0.27
CA GLN A 76 -12.34 13.08 -0.88
C GLN A 76 -10.88 12.84 -0.45
N GLN A 77 -10.65 11.75 0.28
CA GLN A 77 -9.30 11.27 0.54
C GLN A 77 -8.79 10.50 -0.69
N TRP A 78 -7.69 10.99 -1.27
CA TRP A 78 -6.95 10.32 -2.34
C TRP A 78 -5.78 9.54 -1.76
N ILE A 79 -5.41 8.46 -2.43
CA ILE A 79 -4.22 7.67 -2.16
C ILE A 79 -3.46 7.52 -3.47
N LEU A 80 -2.17 7.83 -3.44
CA LEU A 80 -1.25 7.42 -4.48
C LEU A 80 -0.77 6.01 -4.16
N GLY A 81 -0.93 5.09 -5.12
CA GLY A 81 -0.33 3.76 -5.06
C GLY A 81 0.75 3.62 -6.12
N ILE A 82 1.93 3.14 -5.71
CA ILE A 82 3.05 2.81 -6.60
C ILE A 82 3.39 1.34 -6.37
N TYR A 83 3.52 0.53 -7.42
CA TYR A 83 3.80 -0.89 -7.30
C TYR A 83 4.89 -1.31 -8.28
N ASP A 84 6.00 -1.77 -7.74
CA ASP A 84 7.11 -2.32 -8.52
C ASP A 84 6.90 -3.81 -8.75
N THR A 85 6.84 -4.20 -10.02
CA THR A 85 6.55 -5.59 -10.41
C THR A 85 7.72 -6.52 -10.16
N THR A 86 8.95 -5.99 -10.07
CA THR A 86 10.18 -6.77 -9.92
C THR A 86 10.31 -7.35 -8.50
N PRO A 87 10.45 -6.54 -7.43
CA PRO A 87 10.43 -7.04 -6.05
C PRO A 87 9.01 -7.31 -5.53
N ARG A 88 7.96 -6.96 -6.30
CA ARG A 88 6.54 -7.07 -5.90
C ARG A 88 6.21 -6.31 -4.62
N LYS A 89 6.80 -5.11 -4.51
CA LYS A 89 6.63 -4.19 -3.38
C LYS A 89 5.85 -2.98 -3.84
N GLY A 90 4.89 -2.55 -3.02
CA GLY A 90 4.14 -1.33 -3.28
C GLY A 90 4.26 -0.31 -2.16
N TYR A 91 4.19 0.94 -2.57
CA TYR A 91 4.14 2.12 -1.73
C TYR A 91 2.75 2.76 -1.81
N MET A 92 2.29 3.32 -0.71
CA MET A 92 1.00 3.98 -0.59
C MET A 92 1.14 5.24 0.24
N GLU A 93 0.59 6.34 -0.24
CA GLU A 93 0.56 7.60 0.51
C GLU A 93 -0.79 8.28 0.33
N ALA A 94 -1.37 8.77 1.43
CA ALA A 94 -2.58 9.55 1.38
C ALA A 94 -2.23 10.97 0.91
N ILE A 95 -2.81 11.40 -0.21
CA ILE A 95 -2.50 12.68 -0.86
C ILE A 95 -3.72 13.62 -0.83
N PRO A 96 -3.51 14.95 -0.82
CA PRO A 96 -4.62 15.90 -0.80
C PRO A 96 -5.39 15.96 -2.13
N ASN A 97 -4.71 15.72 -3.26
CA ASN A 97 -5.30 15.69 -4.59
C ASN A 97 -4.34 15.01 -5.59
N ARG A 98 -4.84 14.71 -6.79
CA ARG A 98 -4.11 14.06 -7.90
C ARG A 98 -3.51 15.04 -8.93
N SER A 99 -3.17 16.26 -8.51
CA SER A 99 -2.53 17.22 -9.43
C SER A 99 -1.07 16.81 -9.70
N ALA A 100 -0.56 17.14 -10.89
CA ALA A 100 0.84 16.88 -11.23
C ALA A 100 1.81 17.55 -10.24
N ALA A 101 1.45 18.71 -9.67
CA ALA A 101 2.23 19.40 -8.65
C ALA A 101 2.39 18.60 -7.34
N VAL A 102 1.45 17.70 -7.04
CA VAL A 102 1.53 16.77 -5.90
C VAL A 102 2.19 15.46 -6.32
N LEU A 103 1.81 14.89 -7.46
CA LEU A 103 2.24 13.56 -7.89
C LEU A 103 3.71 13.52 -8.32
N VAL A 104 4.15 14.43 -9.19
CA VAL A 104 5.50 14.39 -9.78
C VAL A 104 6.62 14.47 -8.75
N PRO A 105 6.56 15.32 -7.70
CA PRO A 105 7.57 15.29 -6.64
C PRO A 105 7.62 13.97 -5.87
N ILE A 106 6.46 13.33 -5.64
CA ILE A 106 6.39 12.04 -4.95
C ILE A 106 7.01 10.95 -5.82
N ASP A 107 6.69 10.93 -7.12
CA ASP A 107 7.27 9.97 -8.07
C ASP A 107 8.79 10.11 -8.14
N LYS A 108 9.31 11.34 -8.23
CA LYS A 108 10.76 11.60 -8.24
C LYS A 108 11.48 11.16 -6.98
N ARG A 109 10.80 11.26 -5.82
CA ARG A 109 11.35 10.83 -4.53
C ARG A 109 11.41 9.31 -4.42
N LEU A 110 10.48 8.60 -5.05
CA LEU A 110 10.25 7.16 -4.81
C LEU A 110 10.67 6.26 -5.97
N VAL A 111 10.67 6.76 -7.20
CA VAL A 111 10.91 5.98 -8.41
C VAL A 111 12.21 6.41 -9.06
N LEU A 112 13.15 5.48 -9.18
CA LEU A 112 14.45 5.73 -9.79
C LEU A 112 14.33 6.15 -11.26
N PRO A 113 15.16 7.08 -11.75
CA PRO A 113 15.26 7.37 -13.19
C PRO A 113 15.56 6.12 -14.02
N GLY A 114 15.11 6.11 -15.27
CA GLY A 114 15.23 4.98 -16.19
C GLY A 114 14.19 3.87 -15.98
N THR A 115 13.28 4.03 -15.02
CA THR A 115 12.15 3.12 -14.79
C THR A 115 11.13 3.22 -15.93
N THR A 116 10.56 2.07 -16.30
CA THR A 116 9.36 2.01 -17.14
C THR A 116 8.13 2.18 -16.26
N ILE A 117 7.43 3.31 -16.40
CA ILE A 117 6.25 3.63 -15.61
C ILE A 117 4.99 3.35 -16.43
N HIS A 118 4.07 2.60 -15.84
CA HIS A 118 2.73 2.35 -16.34
C HIS A 118 1.71 3.13 -15.52
N THR A 119 0.93 3.99 -16.16
CA THR A 119 -0.18 4.70 -15.53
C THR A 119 -1.46 4.49 -16.32
N ASP A 120 -2.61 4.73 -15.70
CA ASP A 120 -3.86 4.92 -16.43
C ASP A 120 -3.78 6.19 -17.30
N GLU A 121 -4.78 6.42 -18.18
CA GLU A 121 -4.89 7.58 -19.08
C GLU A 121 -5.08 8.95 -18.36
N TRP A 122 -4.45 9.15 -17.20
CA TRP A 122 -4.51 10.40 -16.47
C TRP A 122 -3.58 11.45 -17.07
N SER A 123 -4.14 12.62 -17.40
CA SER A 123 -3.39 13.72 -18.02
C SER A 123 -2.27 14.29 -17.15
N GLY A 124 -2.34 14.09 -15.82
CA GLY A 124 -1.31 14.51 -14.88
C GLY A 124 0.06 13.88 -15.13
N TYR A 125 0.09 12.72 -15.79
CA TYR A 125 1.33 11.98 -16.06
C TYR A 125 1.93 12.22 -17.45
N ARG A 126 1.32 13.09 -18.28
CA ARG A 126 1.83 13.37 -19.64
C ARG A 126 3.29 13.84 -19.69
N GLN A 127 3.80 14.40 -18.59
CA GLN A 127 5.16 14.94 -18.51
C GLN A 127 6.17 13.96 -17.88
N LEU A 128 5.79 12.72 -17.56
CA LEU A 128 6.73 11.77 -16.93
C LEU A 128 7.95 11.49 -17.82
N SER A 129 7.79 11.44 -19.14
CA SER A 129 8.91 11.26 -20.07
C SER A 129 9.95 12.37 -19.99
N ASN A 130 9.55 13.60 -19.61
CA ASN A 130 10.47 14.73 -19.42
C ASN A 130 11.28 14.63 -18.12
N HIS A 131 11.01 13.62 -17.29
CA HIS A 131 11.62 13.42 -15.98
C HIS A 131 12.53 12.19 -15.92
N GLY A 132 12.93 11.66 -17.08
CA GLY A 132 13.84 10.52 -17.16
C GLY A 132 13.16 9.16 -16.99
N TYR A 133 11.84 9.09 -17.19
CA TYR A 133 11.08 7.84 -17.16
C TYR A 133 10.67 7.40 -18.57
N ILE A 134 10.53 6.09 -18.77
CA ILE A 134 9.87 5.55 -19.96
C ILE A 134 8.40 5.39 -19.61
N HIS A 135 7.54 6.26 -20.15
CA HIS A 135 6.12 6.25 -19.79
C HIS A 135 5.28 5.49 -20.80
N HIS A 136 4.51 4.50 -20.32
CA HIS A 136 3.44 3.88 -21.08
C HIS A 136 2.10 4.12 -20.39
N VAL A 137 1.09 4.36 -21.22
CA VAL A 137 -0.28 4.51 -20.77
C VAL A 137 -0.99 3.18 -20.97
N VAL A 138 -1.52 2.62 -19.88
CA VAL A 138 -2.27 1.36 -19.92
C VAL A 138 -3.68 1.66 -20.39
N ASN A 139 -4.02 1.15 -21.57
CA ASN A 139 -5.41 1.17 -22.03
C ASN A 139 -6.16 0.00 -21.40
N HIS A 140 -7.21 0.29 -20.63
CA HIS A 140 -8.01 -0.71 -19.89
C HIS A 140 -8.82 -1.65 -20.79
N THR A 141 -8.86 -1.43 -22.10
CA THR A 141 -9.55 -2.33 -23.05
C THR A 141 -8.70 -3.51 -23.53
N ASP A 142 -7.38 -3.36 -23.56
CA ASP A 142 -6.46 -4.42 -24.00
C ASP A 142 -5.66 -4.89 -22.80
N GLY A 143 -5.91 -6.12 -22.33
CA GLY A 143 -5.21 -6.72 -21.20
C GLY A 143 -3.70 -6.69 -21.40
N PHE A 144 -3.03 -5.67 -20.84
CA PHE A 144 -1.63 -5.42 -21.12
C PHE A 144 -0.75 -6.54 -20.54
N ARG A 145 0.15 -7.03 -21.39
CA ARG A 145 1.12 -8.07 -21.08
C ARG A 145 2.49 -7.41 -21.01
N ASN A 146 3.19 -7.56 -19.89
CA ASN A 146 4.55 -7.07 -19.70
C ASN A 146 5.45 -7.60 -20.85
N PRO A 147 6.07 -6.73 -21.65
CA PRO A 147 6.94 -7.15 -22.75
C PRO A 147 8.24 -7.81 -22.28
N LEU A 148 8.66 -7.59 -21.04
CA LEU A 148 9.94 -8.12 -20.50
C LEU A 148 9.83 -9.57 -20.02
N ASP A 149 8.69 -9.98 -19.46
CA ASP A 149 8.52 -11.33 -18.88
C ASP A 149 7.20 -12.02 -19.24
N GLY A 150 6.36 -11.37 -20.05
CA GLY A 150 5.06 -11.90 -20.45
C GLY A 150 4.01 -11.94 -19.34
N THR A 151 4.26 -11.32 -18.18
CA THR A 151 3.31 -11.30 -17.06
C THR A 151 2.18 -10.29 -17.30
N HIS A 152 0.95 -10.69 -17.04
CA HIS A 152 -0.20 -9.78 -17.12
C HIS A 152 -0.17 -8.76 -15.97
N THR A 153 -0.73 -7.55 -16.23
CA THR A 153 -1.14 -6.52 -15.26
C THR A 153 -1.79 -7.05 -13.97
N SER A 154 -2.31 -8.28 -14.01
CA SER A 154 -2.83 -9.10 -12.93
C SER A 154 -2.15 -8.95 -11.56
N SER A 155 -0.82 -8.80 -11.48
CA SER A 155 -0.14 -8.69 -10.17
C SER A 155 -0.42 -7.35 -9.49
N SER A 156 -0.36 -6.26 -10.25
CA SER A 156 -0.71 -4.90 -9.81
C SER A 156 -2.22 -4.79 -9.53
N GLU A 157 -3.08 -5.33 -10.40
CA GLU A 157 -4.54 -5.35 -10.21
C GLU A 157 -4.94 -6.10 -8.92
N ARG A 158 -4.33 -7.26 -8.67
CA ARG A 158 -4.52 -8.01 -7.41
C ARG A 158 -4.00 -7.24 -6.21
N PHE A 159 -2.93 -6.46 -6.36
CA PHE A 159 -2.41 -5.60 -5.31
C PHE A 159 -3.40 -4.49 -4.96
N TRP A 160 -3.89 -3.73 -5.95
CA TRP A 160 -4.91 -2.70 -5.77
C TRP A 160 -6.20 -3.25 -5.18
N SER A 161 -6.68 -4.39 -5.69
CA SER A 161 -7.88 -5.06 -5.16
C SER A 161 -7.74 -5.44 -3.68
N ARG A 162 -6.54 -5.89 -3.26
CA ARG A 162 -6.26 -6.20 -1.84
C ARG A 162 -6.23 -4.93 -0.99
N LEU A 163 -5.63 -3.85 -1.49
CA LEU A 163 -5.61 -2.57 -0.79
C LEU A 163 -7.02 -2.05 -0.58
N GLU A 164 -7.80 -1.93 -1.66
CA GLU A 164 -9.14 -1.35 -1.57
C GLU A 164 -10.04 -2.14 -0.61
N ARG A 165 -9.97 -3.47 -0.63
CA ARG A 165 -10.70 -4.32 0.32
C ARG A 165 -10.26 -4.05 1.76
N ARG A 166 -8.96 -3.88 2.02
CA ARG A 166 -8.45 -3.55 3.35
C ARG A 166 -8.97 -2.19 3.82
N ILE A 167 -8.93 -1.18 2.96
CA ILE A 167 -9.37 0.17 3.33
C ILE A 167 -10.87 0.21 3.60
N ARG A 168 -11.68 -0.45 2.76
CA ARG A 168 -13.13 -0.60 3.01
C ARG A 168 -13.43 -1.26 4.35
N ALA A 169 -12.63 -2.24 4.77
CA ALA A 169 -12.81 -2.94 6.03
C ALA A 169 -12.46 -2.10 7.28
N VAL A 170 -11.70 -1.02 7.15
CA VAL A 170 -11.25 -0.19 8.28
C VAL A 170 -11.95 1.19 8.33
N ASN A 171 -13.22 1.23 7.93
CA ASN A 171 -14.05 2.45 7.86
C ASN A 171 -13.60 3.49 6.81
N GLY A 172 -12.83 3.09 5.80
CA GLY A 172 -12.54 3.91 4.64
C GLY A 172 -11.86 5.24 4.96
N SER A 173 -12.31 6.31 4.29
CA SER A 173 -11.74 7.67 4.36
C SER A 173 -11.97 8.41 5.67
N ARG A 174 -12.87 7.93 6.54
CA ARG A 174 -13.22 8.62 7.80
C ARG A 174 -12.33 8.17 8.97
N ASN A 175 -11.42 7.24 8.73
CA ASN A 175 -10.56 6.72 9.76
C ASN A 175 -9.37 7.68 9.98
N PRO A 176 -9.24 8.30 11.16
CA PRO A 176 -8.11 9.20 11.45
C PRO A 176 -6.76 8.47 11.42
N MET A 177 -6.76 7.14 11.55
CA MET A 177 -5.57 6.30 11.54
C MET A 177 -5.23 5.75 10.14
N ILE A 178 -5.82 6.27 9.05
CA ILE A 178 -5.64 5.72 7.69
C ILE A 178 -4.17 5.48 7.32
N HIS A 179 -3.28 6.42 7.68
CA HIS A 179 -1.83 6.31 7.44
C HIS A 179 -1.25 5.02 8.04
N SER A 180 -1.52 4.76 9.32
CA SER A 180 -1.04 3.55 10.00
C SER A 180 -1.57 2.25 9.34
N TYR A 181 -2.77 2.28 8.76
CA TYR A 181 -3.32 1.12 8.04
C TYR A 181 -2.65 0.91 6.67
N LEU A 182 -2.28 2.01 5.99
CA LEU A 182 -1.48 1.94 4.77
C LEU A 182 -0.09 1.39 5.08
N ASP A 183 0.53 1.84 6.17
CA ASP A 183 1.82 1.34 6.62
C ASP A 183 1.78 -0.14 6.97
N GLU A 184 0.78 -0.61 7.71
CA GLU A 184 0.61 -2.05 7.97
C GLU A 184 0.42 -2.83 6.67
N PHE A 185 -0.33 -2.28 5.71
CA PHE A 185 -0.53 -2.94 4.42
C PHE A 185 0.79 -3.05 3.64
N MET A 186 1.55 -1.96 3.55
CA MET A 186 2.88 -1.93 2.94
C MET A 186 3.83 -2.89 3.65
N TYR A 187 3.93 -2.82 4.97
CA TYR A 187 4.77 -3.69 5.79
C TYR A 187 4.49 -5.17 5.51
N ARG A 188 3.22 -5.58 5.58
CA ARG A 188 2.84 -6.96 5.27
C ARG A 188 3.18 -7.36 3.84
N ASN A 189 3.10 -6.44 2.87
CA ASN A 189 3.51 -6.70 1.50
C ASN A 189 5.03 -6.82 1.34
N TRP A 190 5.80 -5.90 1.91
CA TRP A 190 7.25 -5.81 1.79
C TRP A 190 7.99 -6.97 2.44
N PHE A 191 7.44 -7.50 3.54
CA PHE A 191 7.96 -8.68 4.23
C PHE A 191 7.26 -9.98 3.83
N HIS A 192 6.48 -9.96 2.73
CA HIS A 192 5.77 -11.11 2.18
C HIS A 192 4.96 -11.89 3.22
N MET A 193 4.28 -11.18 4.13
CA MET A 193 3.52 -11.80 5.21
C MET A 193 2.25 -12.47 4.65
N THR A 194 2.28 -13.80 4.57
CA THR A 194 1.15 -14.62 4.13
C THR A 194 0.66 -15.55 5.23
N MET A 195 -0.62 -15.93 5.18
CA MET A 195 -1.17 -16.91 6.13
C MET A 195 -0.59 -18.33 5.96
N LYS A 196 0.15 -18.58 4.87
CA LYS A 196 0.87 -19.85 4.66
C LYS A 196 2.16 -19.93 5.49
N THR A 197 2.65 -18.80 6.01
CA THR A 197 3.94 -18.70 6.71
C THR A 197 3.81 -17.98 8.05
N PRO A 198 2.89 -18.39 8.95
CA PRO A 198 2.61 -17.65 10.19
C PRO A 198 3.81 -17.57 11.13
N MET A 199 4.62 -18.63 11.22
CA MET A 199 5.82 -18.62 12.07
C MET A 199 6.88 -17.62 11.58
N ARG A 200 7.16 -17.61 10.28
CA ARG A 200 8.04 -16.59 9.67
C ARG A 200 7.51 -15.17 9.91
N ASN A 201 6.20 -14.97 9.78
CA ASN A 201 5.59 -13.67 10.01
C ASN A 201 5.76 -13.22 11.48
N TRP A 202 5.70 -14.17 12.42
CA TRP A 202 5.93 -13.95 13.84
C TRP A 202 7.40 -13.57 14.12
N GLU A 203 8.34 -14.29 13.53
CA GLU A 203 9.78 -13.98 13.62
C GLU A 203 10.10 -12.59 13.09
N VAL A 204 9.54 -12.21 11.95
CA VAL A 204 9.73 -10.88 11.35
C VAL A 204 9.25 -9.76 12.28
N ILE A 205 8.03 -9.87 12.83
CA ILE A 205 7.53 -8.82 13.74
C ILE A 205 8.33 -8.79 15.06
N LEU A 206 8.75 -9.94 15.59
CA LEU A 206 9.59 -9.98 16.78
C LEU A 206 10.96 -9.35 16.55
N GLN A 207 11.58 -9.62 15.40
CA GLN A 207 12.85 -9.01 15.02
C GLN A 207 12.71 -7.48 14.98
N HIS A 208 11.69 -6.95 14.30
CA HIS A 208 11.51 -5.50 14.22
C HIS A 208 11.09 -4.85 15.54
N ILE A 209 10.38 -5.57 16.41
CA ILE A 209 10.16 -5.11 17.80
C ILE A 209 11.50 -4.95 18.51
N ARG A 210 12.39 -5.95 18.42
CA ARG A 210 13.72 -5.87 19.05
C ARG A 210 14.52 -4.70 18.51
N GLU A 211 14.62 -4.58 17.19
CA GLU A 211 15.34 -3.47 16.54
C GLU A 211 14.82 -2.09 16.96
N ARG A 212 13.50 -1.95 17.18
CA ARG A 212 12.90 -0.69 17.63
C ARG A 212 13.30 -0.29 19.06
N HIS A 213 13.53 -1.27 19.93
CA HIS A 213 13.87 -1.05 21.36
C HIS A 213 15.36 -1.26 21.67
N SER A 214 16.16 -1.60 20.66
CA SER A 214 17.63 -1.65 20.75
C SER A 214 18.28 -0.29 20.44
N LEU A 215 17.47 0.75 20.19
CA LEU A 215 17.86 2.15 20.04
C LEU A 215 17.40 2.93 21.27
#